data_AF-A0A9E0Q8X1-F1
#
_entry.id   AF-A0A9E0Q8X1-F1
#
_cell.length_a   1.000
_cell.length_b   1.000
_cell.length_c   1.000
_cell.angle_alpha   90.00
_cell.angle_beta   90.00
_cell.angle_gamma   90.00
#
_symmetry.space_group_name_H-M   'P 1'
#
loop_
_entity.id
_entity.type
_entity.pdbx_description
1 polymer ?
#
loop_
_entity_poly.entity_id
_entity_poly.type
_entity_poly.pdbx_seq_one_letter_code
_entity_poly.pdbx_strand_id
1 'polypeptide(L)'
;KSGLKEILEKIEEYFKMAKANGYYYKKRKEQSRFWMYETINEGLRDRFFENREVLSKLSHYEVEVMEGRLGSFAAAAELLDIYKNNI
;
A
#
# COMPACT_ATOMS: atom_id res chain seq x y z
N LYS A 1 35.46 -3.29 15.97
CA LYS A 1 34.06 -3.62 16.40
C LYS A 1 33.67 -2.79 17.63
N SER A 2 33.89 -1.47 17.61
CA SER A 2 33.39 -0.53 18.62
C SER A 2 32.41 0.40 17.92
N GLY A 3 31.25 0.69 18.51
CA GLY A 3 30.14 1.42 17.90
C GLY A 3 28.82 0.64 17.96
N LEU A 4 28.84 -0.68 17.75
CA LEU A 4 27.61 -1.49 17.76
C LEU A 4 27.00 -1.60 19.17
N LYS A 5 27.85 -1.67 20.20
CA LYS A 5 27.40 -1.77 21.60
C LYS A 5 26.74 -0.48 22.04
N GLU A 6 27.35 0.66 21.70
CA GLU A 6 26.85 1.99 22.01
C GLU A 6 25.52 2.28 21.29
N ILE A 7 25.38 1.83 20.04
CA ILE A 7 24.10 1.90 19.30
C ILE A 7 23.03 1.04 19.98
N LEU A 8 23.37 -0.19 20.37
CA LEU A 8 22.43 -1.08 21.04
C LEU A 8 21.94 -0.48 22.37
N GLU A 9 22.86 0.05 23.18
CA GLU A 9 22.54 0.73 24.44
C GLU A 9 21.59 1.93 24.20
N LYS A 10 21.85 2.73 23.16
CA LYS A 10 20.96 3.85 22.78
C LYS A 10 19.57 3.39 22.36
N ILE A 11 19.47 2.29 21.62
CA ILE A 11 18.18 1.71 21.22
C ILE A 11 17.40 1.24 22.45
N GLU A 12 18.06 0.58 23.41
CA GLU A 12 17.45 0.14 24.66
C GLU A 12 16.98 1.31 25.54
N GLU A 13 17.80 2.36 25.68
CA GLU A 13 17.44 3.61 26.38
C GLU A 13 16.16 4.21 25.78
N TYR A 14 16.11 4.35 24.45
CA TYR A 14 14.93 4.85 23.75
C TYR A 14 13.68 4.02 24.05
N PHE A 15 13.76 2.69 23.94
CA PHE A 15 12.60 1.85 24.20
C PHE A 15 12.16 1.87 25.67
N LYS A 16 13.09 1.99 26.63
CA LYS A 16 12.74 2.18 28.04
C LYS A 16 11.94 3.46 28.22
N MET A 17 12.43 4.58 27.70
CA MET A 17 11.73 5.87 27.76
C MET A 17 10.36 5.82 27.07
N ALA A 18 10.31 5.29 25.85
CA ALA A 18 9.10 5.21 25.05
C ALA A 18 8.04 4.26 25.62
N LYS A 19 8.45 3.19 26.33
CA LYS A 19 7.51 2.31 27.02
C LYS A 19 7.01 2.94 28.32
N ALA A 20 7.91 3.54 29.10
CA ALA A 20 7.57 4.19 30.37
C ALA A 20 6.53 5.31 30.21
N ASN A 21 6.62 6.09 29.14
CA ASN A 21 5.65 7.17 28.85
C ASN A 21 4.45 6.71 27.99
N GLY A 22 4.31 5.41 27.70
CA GLY A 22 3.21 4.85 26.91
C GLY A 22 3.27 5.11 25.40
N TYR A 23 4.22 5.91 24.90
CA TYR A 23 4.36 6.26 23.49
C TYR A 23 4.55 5.03 22.60
N TYR A 24 5.36 4.06 23.05
CA TYR A 24 5.63 2.83 22.31
C TYR A 24 4.35 2.06 21.96
N TYR A 25 3.45 1.89 22.94
CA TYR A 25 2.20 1.16 22.74
C TYR A 25 1.23 1.92 21.84
N LYS A 26 1.15 3.25 21.98
CA LYS A 26 0.37 4.11 21.08
C LYS A 26 0.87 3.97 19.63
N LYS A 27 2.18 4.12 19.42
CA LYS A 27 2.81 3.96 18.10
C LYS A 27 2.61 2.57 17.52
N ARG A 28 2.69 1.52 18.34
CA ARG A 28 2.46 0.16 17.86
C ARG A 28 1.01 -0.05 17.37
N LYS A 29 0.03 0.50 18.08
CA LYS A 29 -1.39 0.48 17.64
C LYS A 29 -1.60 1.26 16.33
N GLU A 30 -0.99 2.44 16.22
CA GLU A 30 -1.02 3.24 14.98
C GLU A 30 -0.42 2.46 13.80
N GLN A 31 0.72 1.79 14.01
CA GLN A 31 1.36 0.93 13.02
C GLN A 31 0.51 -0.28 12.64
N SER A 32 -0.11 -0.95 13.61
CA SER A 32 -1.00 -2.08 13.32
C SER A 32 -2.18 -1.66 12.46
N ARG A 33 -2.79 -0.51 12.75
CA ARG A 33 -3.85 0.06 11.91
C ARG A 33 -3.35 0.41 10.52
N PHE A 34 -2.18 1.03 10.41
CA PHE A 34 -1.56 1.34 9.13
C PHE A 34 -1.35 0.08 8.28
N TRP A 35 -0.70 -0.94 8.83
CA TRP A 35 -0.46 -2.20 8.11
C TRP A 35 -1.73 -2.91 7.69
N MET A 36 -2.80 -2.86 8.50
CA MET A 36 -4.10 -3.39 8.10
C MET A 36 -4.63 -2.71 6.82
N TYR A 37 -4.57 -1.38 6.73
CA TYR A 37 -4.99 -0.67 5.52
C TYR A 37 -4.07 -0.96 4.33
N GLU A 38 -2.76 -1.01 4.53
CA GLU A 38 -1.81 -1.36 3.47
C GLU A 38 -2.09 -2.76 2.92
N THR A 39 -2.29 -3.76 3.77
CA THR A 39 -2.63 -5.12 3.33
C THR A 39 -3.95 -5.18 2.56
N ILE A 40 -4.96 -4.40 2.96
CA ILE A 40 -6.22 -4.30 2.22
C ILE A 40 -5.98 -3.69 0.83
N ASN A 41 -5.21 -2.59 0.76
CA ASN A 41 -4.92 -1.88 -0.48
C ASN A 41 -4.10 -2.73 -1.45
N GLU A 42 -3.04 -3.38 -0.96
CA GLU A 42 -2.22 -4.32 -1.75
C GLU A 42 -3.08 -5.47 -2.26
N GLY A 43 -3.85 -6.12 -1.37
CA GLY A 43 -4.70 -7.23 -1.79
C GLY A 43 -5.79 -6.84 -2.79
N LEU A 44 -6.35 -5.63 -2.71
CA LEU A 44 -7.29 -5.12 -3.70
C LEU A 44 -6.61 -4.83 -5.04
N ARG A 45 -5.44 -4.18 -5.01
CA ARG A 45 -4.64 -3.88 -6.20
C ARG A 45 -4.22 -5.16 -6.92
N ASP A 46 -3.72 -6.14 -6.19
CA ASP A 46 -3.23 -7.39 -6.76
C ASP A 46 -4.40 -8.15 -7.42
N ARG A 47 -5.54 -8.29 -6.72
CA ARG A 47 -6.74 -8.91 -7.32
C ARG A 47 -7.24 -8.18 -8.57
N PHE A 48 -7.16 -6.86 -8.60
CA PHE A 48 -7.53 -6.06 -9.76
C PHE A 48 -6.66 -6.38 -10.97
N PHE A 49 -5.33 -6.38 -10.80
CA PHE A 49 -4.38 -6.67 -11.89
C PHE A 49 -4.23 -8.16 -12.20
N GLU A 50 -4.73 -9.06 -11.36
CA GLU A 50 -4.83 -10.50 -11.66
C GLU A 50 -6.15 -10.87 -12.36
N ASN A 51 -7.14 -9.99 -12.37
CA ASN A 51 -8.41 -10.24 -13.05
C ASN A 51 -8.21 -10.34 -14.56
N ARG A 52 -8.61 -11.48 -15.15
CA ARG A 52 -8.40 -11.77 -16.58
C ARG A 52 -9.09 -10.77 -17.51
N GLU A 53 -10.27 -10.29 -17.15
CA GLU A 53 -11.01 -9.36 -18.00
C GLU A 53 -10.36 -7.97 -17.97
N VAL A 54 -9.97 -7.50 -16.79
CA VAL A 54 -9.19 -6.26 -16.62
C VAL A 54 -7.90 -6.33 -17.44
N LEU A 55 -7.11 -7.40 -17.29
CA LEU A 55 -5.88 -7.61 -18.06
C LEU A 55 -6.12 -7.62 -19.58
N SER A 56 -7.22 -8.22 -20.03
CA SER A 56 -7.56 -8.29 -21.46
C SER A 56 -7.85 -6.92 -22.07
N LYS A 57 -8.26 -5.95 -21.26
CA LYS A 57 -8.63 -4.60 -21.68
C LYS A 57 -7.58 -3.54 -21.35
N LEU A 58 -6.68 -3.83 -20.40
CA LEU A 58 -5.71 -2.86 -19.88
C LEU A 58 -4.87 -2.24 -21.01
N SER A 59 -4.30 -3.07 -21.90
CA SER A 59 -3.46 -2.58 -23.00
C SER A 59 -4.20 -1.68 -23.99
N HIS A 60 -5.49 -1.95 -24.24
CA HIS A 60 -6.32 -1.08 -25.08
C HIS A 60 -6.48 0.29 -24.43
N TYR A 61 -6.83 0.33 -23.15
CA TYR A 61 -7.00 1.60 -22.42
C TYR A 61 -5.70 2.39 -22.28
N GLU A 62 -4.56 1.72 -22.09
CA GLU A 62 -3.25 2.38 -22.09
C GLU A 62 -2.97 3.11 -23.42
N VAL A 63 -3.27 2.47 -24.56
CA VAL A 63 -3.11 3.06 -25.88
C VAL A 63 -4.07 4.25 -26.07
N GLU A 64 -5.36 4.10 -25.72
CA GLU A 64 -6.33 5.20 -25.82
C GLU A 64 -5.92 6.43 -25.01
N VAL A 65 -5.33 6.22 -23.83
CA VAL A 65 -4.82 7.31 -22.98
C VAL A 65 -3.57 7.95 -23.58
N MET A 66 -2.60 7.15 -24.04
CA MET A 66 -1.36 7.66 -24.62
C MET A 66 -1.61 8.45 -25.91
N GLU A 67 -2.59 8.07 -26.71
CA GLU A 67 -2.96 8.75 -27.94
C GLU A 67 -3.95 9.90 -27.72
N GLY A 68 -4.32 10.18 -26.46
CA GLY A 68 -5.18 11.31 -26.08
C GLY A 68 -6.65 11.15 -26.48
N ARG A 69 -7.07 9.93 -26.84
CA ARG A 69 -8.47 9.62 -27.20
C ARG A 69 -9.36 9.45 -25.98
N LEU A 70 -8.79 9.03 -24.86
CA LEU A 70 -9.49 8.91 -23.58
C LEU A 70 -8.69 9.52 -22.44
N GLY A 71 -9.36 10.21 -21.52
CA GLY A 71 -8.70 10.74 -20.33
C GLY A 71 -8.28 9.63 -19.36
N SER A 72 -7.14 9.79 -18.69
CA SER A 72 -6.62 8.79 -17.73
C SER A 72 -7.61 8.41 -16.64
N PHE A 73 -8.36 9.38 -16.11
CA PHE A 73 -9.40 9.12 -15.11
C PHE A 73 -10.60 8.35 -15.67
N ALA A 74 -11.00 8.62 -16.91
CA ALA A 74 -12.09 7.91 -17.56
C ALA A 74 -11.70 6.45 -17.84
N ALA A 75 -10.50 6.23 -18.40
CA ALA A 75 -9.96 4.89 -18.62
C ALA A 75 -9.86 4.07 -17.32
N ALA A 76 -9.37 4.70 -16.24
CA ALA A 76 -9.30 4.06 -14.92
C ALA A 76 -10.70 3.72 -14.36
N ALA A 77 -11.69 4.60 -14.52
CA ALA A 77 -13.07 4.35 -14.08
C ALA A 77 -13.68 3.16 -14.83
N GLU A 78 -13.52 3.08 -16.15
CA GLU A 78 -14.00 1.96 -16.96
C GLU A 78 -13.36 0.63 -16.53
N LEU A 79 -12.03 0.60 -16.33
CA LEU A 79 -11.36 -0.61 -15.85
C LEU A 79 -11.83 -1.02 -14.44
N LEU A 80 -12.10 -0.05 -13.56
CA LEU A 80 -12.69 -0.31 -12.24
C LEU A 80 -14.11 -0.87 -12.33
N ASP A 81 -14.92 -0.40 -13.27
CA ASP A 81 -16.28 -0.90 -13.46
C ASP A 81 -16.29 -2.30 -14.08
N ILE A 82 -15.40 -2.58 -15.04
CA ILE A 82 -15.13 -3.93 -15.55
C ILE A 82 -14.76 -4.87 -14.40
N TYR A 83 -13.87 -4.45 -13.50
CA TYR A 83 -13.51 -5.26 -12.35
C TYR A 83 -14.72 -5.53 -11.45
N LYS A 84 -15.50 -4.50 -11.07
CA LYS A 84 -16.68 -4.65 -10.20
C LYS A 84 -17.74 -5.61 -10.75
N ASN A 85 -17.94 -5.62 -12.07
CA ASN A 85 -18.93 -6.48 -12.73
C ASN A 85 -18.50 -7.95 -12.81
N ASN A 86 -17.24 -8.25 -12.51
CA ASN A 86 -16.63 -9.58 -12.59
C ASN A 86 -16.08 -10.08 -11.25
N ILE A 87 -16.57 -9.51 -10.13
CA ILE A 87 -16.35 -10.00 -8.76
C ILE A 87 -17.50 -10.94 -8.38
#